data_AF-A0A6H1Z952-F1
#
_entry.id   AF-A0A6H1Z952-F1
#
_cell.length_a   1.000
_cell.length_b   1.000
_cell.length_c   1.000
_cell.angle_alpha   90.00
_cell.angle_beta   90.00
_cell.angle_gamma   90.00
#
_symmetry.space_group_name_H-M   'P 1'
#
loop_
_entity.id
_entity.type
_entity.pdbx_description
1 polymer ?
#
loop_
_entity_poly.entity_id
_entity_poly.type
_entity_poly.pdbx_seq_one_letter_code
_entity_poly.pdbx_strand_id
1 'polypeptide(L)'
;MKLYKLNGDLIGEGSSIREIAENNKYNLFNADLSYADLSYAKLSHANLSYAKLSHTNLSHAILPHFQICPEKGQFIAFKKGRNDEIIELLIPKDAKRNSCLMSRKCRSSKAIVISITKDGKKLDSCECWNTKYDFIYKVGETVYPDSYDPDIRTNCSHGIHFFITRKEAERW
;
A
#
# COMPACT_ATOMS: atom_id res chain seq x y z
N MET A 1 -29.85 1.65 6.20
CA MET A 1 -29.57 0.82 5.02
C MET A 1 -28.17 1.14 4.50
N LYS A 2 -27.14 0.45 5.00
CA LYS A 2 -25.79 0.51 4.41
C LYS A 2 -25.73 -0.53 3.29
N LEU A 3 -25.64 -0.08 2.05
CA LEU A 3 -25.47 -0.94 0.87
C LEU A 3 -23.97 -1.08 0.60
N TYR A 4 -23.48 -2.32 0.46
CA TYR A 4 -22.10 -2.57 0.06
C TYR A 4 -22.07 -3.10 -1.36
N LYS A 5 -21.02 -2.79 -2.13
CA LYS A 5 -20.90 -3.25 -3.52
C LYS A 5 -19.83 -4.34 -3.64
N LEU A 6 -20.27 -5.56 -3.97
CA LEU A 6 -19.40 -6.69 -4.29
C LEU A 6 -19.57 -7.04 -5.77
N ASN A 7 -18.50 -6.95 -6.57
CA ASN A 7 -18.51 -7.32 -8.00
C ASN A 7 -19.60 -6.68 -8.88
N GLY A 8 -20.21 -5.56 -8.47
CA GLY A 8 -21.31 -4.94 -9.20
C GLY A 8 -22.63 -4.95 -8.45
N ASP A 9 -22.82 -5.89 -7.53
CA ASP A 9 -24.09 -6.13 -6.84
C ASP A 9 -24.14 -5.42 -5.49
N LEU A 10 -25.30 -4.82 -5.20
CA LEU A 10 -25.59 -4.23 -3.90
C LEU A 10 -26.01 -5.35 -2.93
N ILE A 11 -25.17 -5.66 -1.96
CA ILE A 11 -25.49 -6.57 -0.84
C ILE A 11 -26.03 -5.74 0.33
N GLY A 12 -27.30 -5.98 0.67
CA GLY A 12 -28.03 -5.36 1.78
C GLY A 12 -28.07 -6.24 3.04
N GLU A 13 -28.56 -5.66 4.14
CA GLU A 13 -28.49 -6.11 5.55
C GLU A 13 -28.91 -7.58 5.86
N GLY A 14 -29.48 -8.33 4.92
CA GLY A 14 -29.87 -9.74 5.09
C GLY A 14 -28.74 -10.77 4.91
N SER A 15 -27.62 -10.37 4.29
CA SER A 15 -26.36 -11.14 4.29
C SER A 15 -25.26 -10.15 4.63
N SER A 16 -24.93 -10.04 5.92
CA SER A 16 -23.98 -9.02 6.36
C SER A 16 -22.64 -9.23 5.65
N ILE A 17 -21.93 -8.14 5.32
CA ILE A 17 -20.59 -8.25 4.72
C ILE A 17 -19.60 -9.03 5.62
N ARG A 18 -19.92 -9.09 6.91
CA ARG A 18 -19.27 -9.95 7.91
C ARG A 18 -19.57 -11.43 7.68
N GLU A 19 -20.82 -11.82 7.44
CA GLU A 19 -21.21 -13.20 7.10
C GLU A 19 -20.56 -13.65 5.77
N ILE A 20 -20.49 -12.72 4.82
CA ILE A 20 -19.73 -12.84 3.57
C ILE A 20 -18.21 -12.79 3.82
N ALA A 21 -17.71 -12.42 4.98
CA ALA A 21 -16.28 -12.59 5.29
C ALA A 21 -16.04 -13.94 5.97
N GLU A 22 -16.93 -14.35 6.88
CA GLU A 22 -16.78 -15.50 7.76
C GLU A 22 -16.67 -16.86 7.05
N ASN A 23 -17.25 -17.04 5.85
CA ASN A 23 -17.11 -18.31 5.10
C ASN A 23 -15.78 -18.47 4.32
N ASN A 24 -14.74 -17.69 4.63
CA ASN A 24 -13.33 -17.97 4.28
C ASN A 24 -12.98 -18.11 2.77
N LYS A 25 -13.85 -17.74 1.83
CA LYS A 25 -13.59 -17.97 0.38
C LYS A 25 -14.00 -16.82 -0.55
N TYR A 26 -13.98 -15.58 -0.07
CA TYR A 26 -14.56 -14.49 -0.84
C TYR A 26 -13.55 -13.69 -1.64
N ASN A 27 -13.88 -13.53 -2.92
CA ASN A 27 -13.22 -12.61 -3.83
C ASN A 27 -13.76 -11.19 -3.56
N LEU A 28 -13.12 -10.45 -2.65
CA LEU A 28 -13.39 -9.04 -2.36
C LEU A 28 -12.53 -8.12 -3.25
N PHE A 29 -12.04 -8.63 -4.39
CA PHE A 29 -11.25 -7.87 -5.33
C PHE A 29 -12.02 -6.63 -5.79
N ASN A 30 -11.40 -5.46 -5.65
CA ASN A 30 -11.97 -4.18 -6.07
C ASN A 30 -13.34 -3.84 -5.41
N ALA A 31 -13.68 -4.49 -4.29
CA ALA A 31 -14.91 -4.22 -3.56
C ALA A 31 -14.87 -2.83 -2.89
N ASP A 32 -16.01 -2.15 -2.80
CA ASP A 32 -16.12 -0.94 -1.99
C ASP A 32 -16.63 -1.31 -0.59
N LEU A 33 -15.70 -1.30 0.37
CA LEU A 33 -15.90 -1.67 1.77
C LEU A 33 -15.77 -0.44 2.68
N SER A 34 -15.80 0.76 2.10
CA SER A 34 -15.65 2.01 2.84
C SER A 34 -16.76 2.12 3.89
N TYR A 35 -16.41 2.50 5.12
CA TYR A 35 -17.33 2.62 6.27
C TYR A 35 -18.04 1.30 6.69
N ALA A 36 -17.59 0.15 6.17
CA ALA A 36 -18.11 -1.15 6.57
C ALA A 36 -17.69 -1.51 8.00
N ASP A 37 -18.55 -2.23 8.71
CA ASP A 37 -18.18 -2.88 9.96
C ASP A 37 -17.75 -4.33 9.67
N LEU A 38 -16.44 -4.57 9.72
CA LEU A 38 -15.80 -5.87 9.59
C LEU A 38 -15.12 -6.27 10.90
N SER A 39 -15.57 -5.71 12.03
CA SER A 39 -15.06 -6.14 13.32
C SER A 39 -15.29 -7.64 13.53
N TYR A 40 -14.28 -8.31 14.07
CA TYR A 40 -14.26 -9.78 14.28
C TYR A 40 -14.39 -10.65 13.02
N ALA A 41 -14.33 -10.07 11.81
CA ALA A 41 -14.43 -10.83 10.56
C ALA A 41 -13.23 -11.78 10.36
N LYS A 42 -13.48 -12.96 9.80
CA LYS A 42 -12.44 -13.94 9.44
C LYS A 42 -12.05 -13.79 7.97
N LEU A 43 -11.01 -13.02 7.68
CA LEU A 43 -10.56 -12.65 6.32
C LEU A 43 -9.25 -13.35 5.92
N SER A 44 -8.81 -14.40 6.62
CA SER A 44 -7.48 -15.02 6.43
C SER A 44 -7.19 -15.50 4.99
N HIS A 45 -8.24 -15.77 4.22
CA HIS A 45 -8.16 -16.20 2.82
C HIS A 45 -8.87 -15.26 1.83
N ALA A 46 -9.33 -14.10 2.29
CA ALA A 46 -10.03 -13.15 1.45
C ALA A 46 -9.04 -12.44 0.50
N ASN A 47 -9.43 -12.29 -0.76
CA ASN A 47 -8.69 -11.44 -1.70
C ASN A 47 -9.18 -9.99 -1.56
N LEU A 48 -8.45 -9.15 -0.82
CA LEU A 48 -8.74 -7.72 -0.64
C LEU A 48 -8.01 -6.82 -1.65
N SER A 49 -7.40 -7.41 -2.69
CA SER A 49 -6.63 -6.63 -3.67
C SER A 49 -7.52 -5.57 -4.32
N TYR A 50 -7.03 -4.32 -4.35
CA TYR A 50 -7.74 -3.15 -4.88
C TYR A 50 -9.06 -2.76 -4.17
N ALA A 51 -9.41 -3.38 -3.04
CA ALA A 51 -10.58 -2.97 -2.28
C ALA A 51 -10.43 -1.53 -1.74
N LYS A 52 -11.55 -0.83 -1.55
CA LYS A 52 -11.59 0.46 -0.83
C LYS A 52 -11.97 0.19 0.62
N LEU A 53 -11.06 0.49 1.56
CA LEU A 53 -11.22 0.20 2.99
C LEU A 53 -11.24 1.48 3.86
N SER A 54 -11.50 2.65 3.26
CA SER A 54 -11.52 3.92 3.97
C SER A 54 -12.58 3.88 5.08
N HIS A 55 -12.18 4.18 6.31
CA HIS A 55 -13.06 4.15 7.50
C HIS A 55 -13.68 2.79 7.83
N THR A 56 -13.20 1.68 7.26
CA THR A 56 -13.66 0.33 7.62
C THR A 56 -13.24 -0.01 9.05
N ASN A 57 -14.16 -0.52 9.86
CA ASN A 57 -13.83 -1.07 11.18
C ASN A 57 -13.26 -2.48 11.00
N LEU A 58 -11.97 -2.67 11.29
CA LEU A 58 -11.28 -3.96 11.25
C LEU A 58 -10.89 -4.46 12.66
N SER A 59 -11.49 -3.89 13.71
CA SER A 59 -11.17 -4.25 15.09
C SER A 59 -11.36 -5.75 15.31
N HIS A 60 -10.33 -6.44 15.80
CA HIS A 60 -10.33 -7.90 16.03
C HIS A 60 -10.54 -8.77 14.79
N ALA A 61 -10.44 -8.22 13.57
CA ALA A 61 -10.51 -9.02 12.35
C ALA A 61 -9.25 -9.89 12.18
N ILE A 62 -9.43 -11.11 11.66
CA ILE A 62 -8.33 -11.98 11.25
C ILE A 62 -8.01 -11.67 9.79
N LEU A 63 -6.94 -10.90 9.55
CA LEU A 63 -6.58 -10.43 8.20
C LEU A 63 -5.88 -11.50 7.35
N PRO A 64 -5.90 -11.39 6.01
CA PRO A 64 -5.09 -12.23 5.14
C PRO A 64 -3.60 -11.96 5.36
N HIS A 65 -2.74 -12.85 4.87
CA HIS A 65 -1.29 -12.59 4.86
C HIS A 65 -0.96 -11.46 3.88
N PHE A 66 -0.74 -10.25 4.40
CA PHE A 66 -0.40 -9.06 3.60
C PHE A 66 0.96 -8.45 3.95
N GLN A 67 1.51 -8.81 5.12
CA GLN A 67 2.78 -8.28 5.61
C GLN A 67 3.94 -8.80 4.77
N ILE A 68 4.57 -7.88 4.05
CA ILE A 68 5.70 -8.13 3.14
C ILE A 68 6.87 -7.18 3.36
N CYS A 69 6.64 -6.09 4.09
CA CYS A 69 7.68 -5.17 4.48
C CYS A 69 8.49 -5.79 5.62
N PRO A 70 9.82 -5.96 5.48
CA PRO A 70 10.66 -6.43 6.58
C PRO A 70 10.48 -5.55 7.81
N GLU A 71 10.28 -6.14 8.99
CA GLU A 71 10.06 -5.38 10.24
C GLU A 71 11.35 -4.84 10.85
N LYS A 72 12.47 -5.53 10.61
CA LYS A 72 13.77 -5.25 11.22
C LYS A 72 14.86 -5.11 10.17
N GLY A 73 15.98 -4.51 10.57
CA GLY A 73 17.13 -4.28 9.70
C GLY A 73 16.85 -3.25 8.61
N GLN A 74 17.85 -3.02 7.78
CA GLN A 74 17.74 -2.18 6.59
C GLN A 74 17.65 -3.05 5.34
N PHE A 75 17.01 -2.55 4.29
CA PHE A 75 16.83 -3.30 3.06
C PHE A 75 16.65 -2.37 1.86
N ILE A 76 16.89 -2.92 0.66
CA ILE A 76 16.68 -2.21 -0.59
C ILE A 76 15.22 -2.34 -1.02
N ALA A 77 14.66 -1.24 -1.47
CA ALA A 77 13.32 -1.08 -1.98
C ALA A 77 13.34 -0.29 -3.29
N PHE A 78 12.25 -0.34 -4.03
CA PHE A 78 12.17 0.27 -5.35
C PHE A 78 10.93 1.16 -5.46
N LYS A 79 11.07 2.26 -6.16
CA LYS A 79 9.98 3.18 -6.48
C LYS A 79 10.07 3.59 -7.93
N LYS A 80 8.92 3.75 -8.57
CA LYS A 80 8.85 4.34 -9.91
C LYS A 80 8.67 5.86 -9.82
N GLY A 81 9.49 6.58 -10.59
CA GLY A 81 9.44 8.01 -10.81
C GLY A 81 8.31 8.41 -11.76
N ARG A 82 8.22 9.71 -12.04
CA ARG A 82 7.16 10.27 -12.89
C ARG A 82 7.28 9.88 -14.36
N ASN A 83 8.51 9.72 -14.87
CA ASN A 83 8.77 9.40 -16.28
C ASN A 83 9.41 8.01 -16.40
N ASP A 84 8.86 7.04 -15.68
CA ASP A 84 9.28 5.62 -15.67
C ASP A 84 10.71 5.38 -15.16
N GLU A 85 11.32 6.33 -14.44
CA GLU A 85 12.57 6.09 -13.73
C GLU A 85 12.37 5.06 -12.61
N ILE A 86 13.36 4.21 -12.37
CA ILE A 86 13.40 3.34 -11.19
C ILE A 86 14.38 3.92 -10.19
N ILE A 87 13.85 4.23 -9.02
CA ILE A 87 14.55 4.75 -7.87
C ILE A 87 14.82 3.58 -6.92
N GLU A 88 16.09 3.31 -6.69
CA GLU A 88 16.54 2.37 -5.67
C GLU A 88 16.69 3.10 -4.35
N LEU A 89 16.00 2.60 -3.33
CA LEU A 89 15.88 3.20 -2.01
C LEU A 89 16.45 2.25 -0.97
N LEU A 90 17.32 2.74 -0.09
CA LEU A 90 17.65 2.05 1.15
C LEU A 90 16.67 2.50 2.21
N ILE A 91 15.88 1.57 2.75
CA ILE A 91 15.00 1.81 3.89
C ILE A 91 15.82 1.56 5.17
N PRO A 92 16.13 2.61 5.97
CA PRO A 92 16.94 2.45 7.16
C PRO A 92 16.23 1.63 8.26
N LYS A 93 17.01 1.01 9.14
CA LYS A 93 16.50 0.16 10.23
C LYS A 93 15.55 0.86 11.20
N ASP A 94 15.69 2.16 11.37
CA ASP A 94 14.93 3.02 12.28
C ASP A 94 13.80 3.79 11.58
N ALA A 95 13.54 3.52 10.29
CA ALA A 95 12.38 4.06 9.60
C ALA A 95 11.09 3.36 10.07
N LYS A 96 10.03 4.15 10.31
CA LYS A 96 8.68 3.59 10.44
C LYS A 96 8.27 3.06 9.08
N ARG A 97 7.69 1.87 9.03
CA ARG A 97 7.34 1.19 7.79
C ARG A 97 6.16 0.24 7.98
N ASN A 98 5.33 0.11 6.95
CA ASN A 98 4.19 -0.82 6.93
C ASN A 98 3.88 -1.31 5.51
N SER A 99 3.15 -2.43 5.44
CA SER A 99 2.55 -2.95 4.21
C SER A 99 1.11 -2.46 4.07
N CYS A 100 0.66 -2.26 2.83
CA CYS A 100 -0.74 -1.99 2.51
C CYS A 100 -1.53 -3.31 2.46
N LEU A 101 -2.77 -3.31 2.96
CA LEU A 101 -3.63 -4.51 2.96
C LEU A 101 -4.17 -4.86 1.55
N MET A 102 -4.35 -3.86 0.69
CA MET A 102 -5.03 -4.01 -0.60
C MET A 102 -4.07 -4.05 -1.79
N SER A 103 -2.77 -3.94 -1.56
CA SER A 103 -1.78 -3.95 -2.64
C SER A 103 -0.40 -4.39 -2.14
N ARG A 104 0.51 -4.59 -3.10
CA ARG A 104 1.92 -4.87 -2.83
C ARG A 104 2.72 -3.64 -2.40
N LYS A 105 2.11 -2.46 -2.35
CA LYS A 105 2.80 -1.23 -1.93
C LYS A 105 3.13 -1.28 -0.44
N CYS A 106 4.32 -0.80 -0.13
CA CYS A 106 4.73 -0.48 1.22
C CYS A 106 4.88 1.03 1.37
N ARG A 107 5.01 1.47 2.61
CA ARG A 107 5.23 2.87 2.97
C ARG A 107 6.32 2.97 4.02
N SER A 108 7.14 4.01 3.92
CA SER A 108 8.21 4.34 4.86
C SER A 108 8.13 5.81 5.30
N SER A 109 8.58 6.11 6.52
CA SER A 109 8.77 7.47 7.00
C SER A 109 10.08 8.11 6.55
N LYS A 110 11.03 7.33 6.03
CA LYS A 110 12.28 7.84 5.46
C LYS A 110 12.96 6.82 4.54
N ALA A 111 13.73 7.30 3.58
CA ALA A 111 14.53 6.46 2.71
C ALA A 111 15.79 7.21 2.26
N ILE A 112 16.83 6.49 1.89
CA ILE A 112 18.03 7.06 1.28
C ILE A 112 18.01 6.67 -0.19
N VAL A 113 18.23 7.63 -1.08
CA VAL A 113 18.27 7.37 -2.52
C VAL A 113 19.62 6.78 -2.89
N ILE A 114 19.65 5.53 -3.34
CA ILE A 114 20.89 4.83 -3.70
C ILE A 114 21.23 5.04 -5.16
N SER A 115 20.25 4.90 -6.05
CA SER A 115 20.44 5.14 -7.47
C SER A 115 19.11 5.46 -8.15
N ILE A 116 19.20 6.13 -9.29
CA ILE A 116 18.05 6.39 -10.17
C ILE A 116 18.46 5.93 -11.56
N THR A 117 17.63 5.10 -12.18
CA THR A 117 17.91 4.53 -13.51
C THR A 117 16.72 4.67 -14.44
N LYS A 118 16.94 5.01 -15.70
CA LYS A 118 15.94 5.00 -16.77
C LYS A 118 16.56 4.43 -18.04
N ASP A 119 15.92 3.43 -18.65
CA ASP A 119 16.37 2.77 -19.88
C ASP A 119 17.86 2.33 -19.82
N GLY A 120 18.29 1.83 -18.65
CA GLY A 120 19.67 1.41 -18.40
C GLY A 120 20.67 2.54 -18.10
N LYS A 121 20.27 3.81 -18.21
CA LYS A 121 21.11 4.97 -17.88
C LYS A 121 20.90 5.41 -16.44
N LYS A 122 21.98 5.81 -15.76
CA LYS A 122 21.92 6.42 -14.43
C LYS A 122 21.55 7.90 -14.54
N LEU A 123 20.78 8.39 -13.58
CA LEU A 123 20.38 9.77 -13.45
C LEU A 123 20.76 10.27 -12.05
N ASP A 124 21.05 11.57 -11.93
CA ASP A 124 21.36 12.18 -10.63
C ASP A 124 20.09 12.52 -9.83
N SER A 125 18.98 12.76 -10.53
CA SER A 125 17.70 13.08 -9.92
C SER A 125 16.49 12.73 -10.80
N CYS A 126 15.31 12.63 -10.20
CA CYS A 126 14.05 12.50 -10.92
C CYS A 126 12.86 13.02 -10.11
N GLU A 127 11.80 13.42 -10.80
CA GLU A 127 10.53 13.84 -10.20
C GLU A 127 9.67 12.66 -9.76
N CYS A 128 8.84 12.89 -8.74
CA CYS A 128 7.83 11.94 -8.29
C CYS A 128 6.49 12.61 -8.02
N TRP A 129 5.43 11.84 -8.22
CA TRP A 129 4.07 12.21 -7.82
C TRP A 129 4.01 12.47 -6.31
N ASN A 130 3.65 13.69 -5.93
CA ASN A 130 3.38 14.11 -4.56
C ASN A 130 2.19 15.10 -4.55
N THR A 131 1.44 15.16 -3.45
CA THR A 131 0.30 16.06 -3.22
C THR A 131 0.65 17.54 -3.33
N LYS A 132 1.94 17.91 -3.22
CA LYS A 132 2.43 19.28 -3.33
C LYS A 132 3.01 19.69 -4.68
N TYR A 133 3.07 18.78 -5.65
CA TYR A 133 3.81 18.93 -6.93
C TYR A 133 5.31 19.26 -6.70
N ASP A 134 6.19 18.84 -7.60
CA ASP A 134 7.65 19.14 -7.59
C ASP A 134 8.54 18.45 -6.53
N PHE A 135 8.17 17.29 -5.98
CA PHE A 135 9.14 16.53 -5.17
C PHE A 135 10.19 15.84 -6.05
N ILE A 136 11.46 16.16 -5.82
CA ILE A 136 12.61 15.62 -6.56
C ILE A 136 13.40 14.68 -5.66
N TYR A 137 13.62 13.45 -6.13
CA TYR A 137 14.58 12.52 -5.54
C TYR A 137 15.95 12.80 -6.12
N LYS A 138 16.98 12.90 -5.28
CA LYS A 138 18.38 13.07 -5.69
C LYS A 138 19.23 11.95 -5.10
N VAL A 139 20.13 11.39 -5.90
CA VAL A 139 21.02 10.30 -5.47
C VAL A 139 21.87 10.73 -4.28
N GLY A 140 21.96 9.88 -3.26
CA GLY A 140 22.70 10.13 -2.02
C GLY A 140 21.90 10.85 -0.93
N GLU A 141 20.76 11.48 -1.25
CA GLU A 141 19.98 12.23 -0.27
C GLU A 141 19.09 11.31 0.58
N THR A 142 18.86 11.72 1.83
CA THR A 142 17.81 11.15 2.67
C THR A 142 16.53 11.91 2.44
N VAL A 143 15.50 11.20 2.00
CA VAL A 143 14.17 11.75 1.75
C VAL A 143 13.23 11.51 2.93
N TYR A 144 12.39 12.51 3.20
CA TYR A 144 11.36 12.47 4.22
C TYR A 144 10.02 12.88 3.60
N PRO A 145 8.92 12.17 3.90
CA PRO A 145 7.59 12.63 3.54
C PRO A 145 7.16 13.79 4.44
N ASP A 146 6.12 14.50 4.05
CA ASP A 146 5.50 15.57 4.85
C ASP A 146 4.87 15.03 6.14
N SER A 147 4.28 13.84 6.09
CA SER A 147 3.86 13.07 7.26
C SER A 147 3.90 11.56 6.98
N TYR A 148 3.67 10.75 8.01
CA TYR A 148 3.63 9.29 7.89
C TYR A 148 2.29 8.75 8.39
N ASP A 149 1.56 8.08 7.50
CA ASP A 149 0.31 7.42 7.83
C ASP A 149 0.51 5.90 8.04
N PRO A 150 0.36 5.37 9.27
CA PRO A 150 0.47 3.93 9.54
C PRO A 150 -0.76 3.13 9.10
N ASP A 151 -1.84 3.76 8.62
CA ASP A 151 -3.07 3.08 8.25
C ASP A 151 -2.85 2.14 7.05
N ILE A 152 -3.04 0.85 7.32
CA ILE A 152 -2.92 -0.24 6.35
C ILE A 152 -4.08 -0.28 5.36
N ARG A 153 -5.19 0.43 5.66
CA ARG A 153 -6.41 0.50 4.84
C ARG A 153 -6.33 1.53 3.72
N THR A 154 -5.29 2.35 3.70
CA THR A 154 -5.15 3.46 2.75
C THR A 154 -4.06 3.19 1.73
N ASN A 155 -4.45 2.99 0.46
CA ASN A 155 -3.51 2.58 -0.60
C ASN A 155 -2.55 3.70 -1.03
N CYS A 156 -3.01 4.95 -1.00
CA CYS A 156 -2.22 6.13 -1.32
C CYS A 156 -2.43 7.15 -0.19
N SER A 157 -1.44 7.30 0.67
CA SER A 157 -1.45 8.26 1.78
C SER A 157 -0.08 8.90 1.95
N HIS A 158 0.08 9.73 2.97
CA HIS A 158 1.35 10.36 3.32
C HIS A 158 2.41 9.33 3.68
N GLY A 159 3.59 9.46 3.09
CA GLY A 159 4.71 8.54 3.26
C GLY A 159 5.43 8.24 1.95
N ILE A 160 6.62 7.66 2.05
CA ILE A 160 7.38 7.25 0.88
C ILE A 160 6.86 5.88 0.45
N HIS A 161 6.08 5.86 -0.64
CA HIS A 161 5.60 4.60 -1.23
C HIS A 161 6.71 3.89 -2.01
N PHE A 162 6.86 2.59 -1.75
CA PHE A 162 7.84 1.72 -2.41
C PHE A 162 7.32 0.30 -2.59
N PHE A 163 8.05 -0.50 -3.37
CA PHE A 163 7.88 -1.92 -3.57
C PHE A 163 9.14 -2.67 -3.12
N ILE A 164 8.99 -3.95 -2.79
CA ILE A 164 10.12 -4.77 -2.34
C ILE A 164 11.00 -5.18 -3.52
N THR A 165 10.39 -5.45 -4.67
CA THR A 165 11.11 -5.86 -5.87
C THR A 165 11.09 -4.79 -6.95
N ARG A 166 12.17 -4.73 -7.74
CA ARG A 166 12.27 -3.87 -8.92
C ARG A 166 11.13 -4.13 -9.91
N LYS A 167 10.81 -5.40 -10.15
CA LYS A 167 9.76 -5.85 -11.07
C LYS A 167 8.36 -5.37 -10.66
N GLU A 168 8.07 -5.30 -9.36
CA GLU A 168 6.82 -4.73 -8.86
C GLU A 168 6.77 -3.21 -9.12
N ALA A 169 7.88 -2.50 -8.91
CA ALA A 169 7.95 -1.06 -9.19
C ALA A 169 7.78 -0.74 -10.68
N GLU A 170 8.41 -1.51 -11.57
CA GLU A 170 8.32 -1.29 -13.04
C GLU A 170 6.90 -1.47 -13.59
N ARG A 171 6.13 -2.40 -13.01
CA ARG A 171 4.75 -2.72 -13.40
C ARG A 171 3.71 -1.70 -12.92
N TRP A 172 4.09 -0.85 -11.97
CA TRP A 172 3.20 0.16 -11.40
C TRP A 172 3.14 1.42 -12.28
#